data_AF-A0A2N3W1Y2-F1
#
_entry.id   AF-A0A2N3W1Y2-F1
#
_cell.length_a   1.000
_cell.length_b   1.000
_cell.length_c   1.000
_cell.angle_alpha   90.00
_cell.angle_beta   90.00
_cell.angle_gamma   90.00
#
_symmetry.space_group_name_H-M   'P 1'
#
loop_
_entity.id
_entity.type
_entity.pdbx_description
1 polymer ?
#
loop_
_entity_poly.entity_id
_entity_poly.type
_entity_poly.pdbx_seq_one_letter_code
_entity_poly.pdbx_strand_id
1 'polypeptide(L)'
;MFIRPAKAAVRPVVRPSGAPLLRGLLVGGPRPAKRAPAPQEPPGEGGPGDAALVDLLARLGRLAQQGVLTPEEFTAAKARLLGL
;
A
#
# COMPACT_ATOMS: atom_id res chain seq x y z
N MET A 1 36.47 -20.34 -0.19
CA MET A 1 35.44 -19.38 -0.64
C MET A 1 35.32 -18.30 0.44
N PHE A 2 35.64 -17.05 0.13
CA PHE A 2 35.59 -15.94 1.10
C PHE A 2 34.55 -14.92 0.65
N ILE A 3 33.52 -14.70 1.45
CA ILE A 3 32.48 -13.69 1.21
C ILE A 3 33.01 -12.36 1.74
N ARG A 4 33.04 -11.31 0.90
CA ARG A 4 33.38 -9.95 1.34
C ARG A 4 32.14 -9.24 1.89
N PRO A 5 32.21 -8.62 3.09
CA PRO A 5 31.10 -7.81 3.60
C PRO A 5 31.05 -6.46 2.88
N ALA A 6 29.88 -6.10 2.34
CA ALA A 6 29.64 -4.79 1.75
C ALA A 6 29.56 -3.72 2.87
N LYS A 7 30.35 -2.66 2.78
CA LYS A 7 30.34 -1.55 3.74
C LYS A 7 29.10 -0.67 3.53
N ALA A 8 28.30 -0.48 4.58
CA ALA A 8 27.21 0.49 4.60
C ALA A 8 27.77 1.92 4.59
N ALA A 9 27.41 2.69 3.57
CA ALA A 9 27.80 4.09 3.45
C ALA A 9 26.88 4.97 4.33
N VAL A 10 27.42 5.52 5.41
CA VAL A 10 26.72 6.49 6.26
C VAL A 10 26.92 7.89 5.68
N ARG A 11 25.83 8.59 5.36
CA ARG A 11 25.87 9.99 4.89
C ARG A 11 25.69 10.96 6.07
N PRO A 12 26.57 11.96 6.22
CA PRO A 12 26.42 12.98 7.25
C PRO A 12 25.23 13.89 6.93
N VAL A 13 24.31 14.03 7.88
CA VAL A 13 23.17 14.98 7.80
C VAL A 13 23.66 16.37 8.18
N VAL A 14 23.50 17.33 7.28
CA VAL A 14 23.75 18.75 7.54
C VAL A 14 22.52 19.34 8.23
N ARG A 15 22.68 19.81 9.47
CA ARG A 15 21.61 20.51 10.20
C ARG A 15 21.75 22.01 9.98
N PRO A 16 20.76 22.69 9.41
CA PRO A 16 20.82 24.13 9.22
C PRO A 16 20.85 24.83 10.59
N SER A 17 21.80 25.75 10.76
CA SER A 17 21.93 26.56 11.96
C SER A 17 20.74 27.52 12.08
N GLY A 18 20.03 27.47 13.21
CA GLY A 18 18.88 28.34 13.49
C GLY A 18 17.82 27.65 14.33
N ALA A 19 16.69 28.33 14.53
CA ALA A 19 15.57 27.85 15.32
C ALA A 19 14.31 27.60 14.46
N PRO A 20 14.37 26.74 13.42
CA PRO A 20 13.23 26.49 12.54
C PRO A 20 12.03 25.92 13.29
N LEU A 21 12.27 25.17 14.39
CA LEU A 21 11.21 24.60 15.22
C LEU A 21 10.44 25.66 16.00
N LEU A 22 11.13 26.69 16.52
CA LEU A 22 10.50 27.84 17.18
C LEU A 22 9.65 28.63 16.18
N ARG A 23 10.14 28.82 14.94
CA ARG A 23 9.38 29.48 13.88
C ARG A 23 8.15 28.68 13.47
N GLY A 24 8.25 27.35 13.38
CA GLY A 24 7.12 26.46 13.12
C GLY A 24 6.08 26.46 14.24
N LEU A 25 6.52 26.55 15.51
CA LEU A 25 5.65 26.68 16.68
C LEU A 25 4.87 28.00 16.68
N LEU A 26 5.52 29.11 16.34
CA LEU A 26 4.86 30.42 16.26
C LEU A 26 3.85 30.53 15.10
N VAL A 27 4.13 29.85 13.97
CA VAL A 27 3.28 29.89 12.77
C VAL A 27 2.16 28.83 12.80
N GLY A 28 2.31 27.74 13.56
CA GLY A 28 1.39 26.61 13.42
C GLY A 28 1.32 25.58 14.54
N GLY A 29 1.73 25.92 15.77
CA GLY A 29 1.57 25.10 16.98
C GLY A 29 2.24 23.71 16.92
N PRO A 30 2.31 22.97 18.04
CA PRO A 30 2.82 21.59 18.02
C PRO A 30 1.83 20.70 17.29
N ARG A 31 2.05 20.50 15.99
CA ARG A 31 1.40 19.42 15.24
C ARG A 31 2.03 18.10 15.69
N PRO A 32 1.25 17.05 15.96
CA PRO A 32 1.82 15.73 16.21
C PRO A 32 2.74 15.39 15.04
N ALA A 33 3.98 15.02 15.35
CA ALA A 33 4.95 14.62 14.34
C ALA A 33 4.32 13.49 13.53
N LYS A 34 3.99 13.75 12.25
CA LYS A 34 3.67 12.68 11.33
C LYS A 34 4.91 11.79 11.32
N ARG A 35 4.75 10.57 11.83
CA ARG A 35 5.71 9.49 11.72
C ARG A 35 6.23 9.50 10.28
N ALA A 36 7.53 9.73 10.10
CA ALA A 36 8.15 9.55 8.79
C ALA A 36 7.71 8.16 8.29
N PRO A 37 7.30 8.01 7.01
CA PRO A 37 6.97 6.70 6.51
C PRO A 37 8.19 5.82 6.77
N ALA A 38 7.99 4.79 7.58
CA ALA A 38 8.89 3.64 7.60
C ALA A 38 9.04 3.17 6.14
N PRO A 39 10.15 2.52 5.76
CA PRO A 39 10.19 1.76 4.51
C PRO A 39 8.88 1.00 4.43
N GLN A 40 8.11 1.25 3.38
CA GLN A 40 6.87 0.51 3.17
C GLN A 40 7.27 -0.95 3.13
N GLU A 41 7.00 -1.67 4.21
CA GLU A 41 6.94 -3.12 4.15
C GLU A 41 5.98 -3.42 3.01
N PRO A 42 6.37 -4.29 2.06
CA PRO A 42 5.53 -4.63 0.93
C PRO A 42 4.13 -4.97 1.46
N PRO A 43 3.06 -4.57 0.75
CA PRO A 43 1.71 -4.89 1.16
C PRO A 43 1.67 -6.38 1.52
N GLY A 44 1.22 -6.66 2.75
CA GLY A 44 1.20 -8.00 3.32
C GLY A 44 0.65 -9.01 2.33
N GLU A 45 1.22 -10.21 2.39
CA GLU A 45 1.18 -11.34 1.46
C GLU A 45 -0.22 -11.79 0.98
N GLY A 46 -0.98 -10.89 0.35
CA GLY A 46 -1.88 -11.26 -0.73
C GLY A 46 -1.01 -11.37 -1.97
N GLY A 47 -0.86 -12.58 -2.49
CA GLY A 47 -0.10 -12.79 -3.71
C GLY A 47 -0.70 -11.92 -4.83
N PRO A 48 0.06 -11.65 -5.91
CA PRO A 48 -0.49 -10.96 -7.08
C PRO A 48 -1.77 -11.64 -7.62
N GLY A 49 -1.96 -12.94 -7.35
CA GLY A 49 -3.19 -13.68 -7.64
C GLY A 49 -4.39 -13.27 -6.78
N ASP A 50 -4.21 -12.95 -5.50
CA ASP A 50 -5.31 -12.54 -4.60
C ASP A 50 -5.86 -11.17 -5.00
N ALA A 51 -4.96 -10.22 -5.31
CA ALA A 51 -5.36 -8.91 -5.82
C ALA A 51 -6.10 -9.04 -7.16
N ALA A 52 -5.59 -9.86 -8.08
CA ALA A 52 -6.24 -10.12 -9.36
C ALA A 52 -7.62 -10.79 -9.21
N LEU A 53 -7.77 -11.69 -8.24
CA LEU A 53 -9.04 -12.35 -7.93
C LEU A 53 -10.07 -11.33 -7.39
N VAL A 54 -9.64 -10.44 -6.48
CA VAL A 54 -10.50 -9.36 -5.95
C VAL A 54 -10.96 -8.42 -7.07
N ASP A 55 -10.06 -8.01 -7.97
CA ASP A 55 -10.39 -7.17 -9.12
C ASP A 55 -11.41 -7.84 -10.06
N LEU A 56 -11.25 -9.15 -10.26
CA LEU A 56 -12.15 -9.94 -11.10
C LEU A 56 -13.55 -10.07 -10.50
N LEU A 57 -13.66 -10.29 -9.18
CA LEU A 57 -14.93 -10.29 -8.45
C LEU A 57 -15.60 -8.92 -8.50
N ALA A 58 -14.84 -7.84 -8.34
CA ALA A 58 -15.37 -6.48 -8.47
C ALA A 58 -15.90 -6.20 -9.89
N ARG A 59 -15.24 -6.74 -10.92
CA ARG A 59 -15.70 -6.62 -12.31
C ARG A 59 -16.99 -7.39 -12.56
N LEU A 60 -17.12 -8.62 -12.05
CA LEU A 60 -18.38 -9.37 -12.14
C LEU A 60 -19.54 -8.64 -11.44
N GLY A 61 -19.29 -8.03 -10.28
CA GLY A 61 -20.30 -7.27 -9.55
C GLY A 61 -20.84 -6.08 -10.34
N ARG A 62 -19.96 -5.36 -11.05
CA ARG A 62 -20.38 -4.27 -11.96
C ARG A 62 -21.25 -4.78 -13.10
N LEU A 63 -20.87 -5.90 -13.73
CA LEU A 63 -21.66 -6.49 -14.83
C LEU A 63 -23.06 -6.93 -14.38
N ALA A 64 -23.17 -7.50 -13.19
CA ALA A 64 -24.46 -7.86 -12.60
C ALA A 64 -25.33 -6.62 -12.29
N GLN A 65 -24.74 -5.56 -11.74
CA GLN A 65 -25.45 -4.30 -11.48
C GLN A 65 -25.94 -3.60 -12.75
N GLN A 66 -25.22 -3.79 -13.87
CA GLN A 66 -25.61 -3.29 -15.18
C GLN A 66 -26.70 -4.13 -15.86
N GLY A 67 -27.11 -5.26 -15.25
CA GLY A 67 -28.07 -6.19 -15.85
C GLY A 67 -27.51 -6.98 -17.03
N VAL A 68 -26.18 -6.98 -17.23
CA VAL A 68 -25.51 -7.77 -18.29
C VAL A 68 -25.46 -9.24 -17.93
N LEU A 69 -25.36 -9.55 -16.63
CA LEU A 69 -25.42 -10.90 -16.09
C LEU A 69 -26.70 -11.06 -15.28
N THR A 70 -27.37 -12.20 -15.43
CA THR A 70 -28.46 -12.57 -14.52
C THR A 70 -27.90 -12.94 -13.13
N PRO A 71 -28.70 -12.90 -12.06
CA PRO A 71 -28.27 -13.32 -10.73
C PRO A 71 -27.71 -14.75 -10.69
N GLU A 72 -28.30 -15.65 -11.48
CA GLU A 72 -27.88 -17.05 -11.62
C GLU A 72 -26.50 -17.14 -12.29
N GLU A 73 -26.27 -16.40 -13.37
CA GLU A 73 -25.00 -16.34 -14.09
C GLU A 73 -23.89 -15.74 -13.23
N PHE A 74 -24.18 -14.67 -12.49
CA PHE A 74 -23.24 -14.08 -11.55
C PHE A 74 -22.80 -15.08 -10.48
N THR A 75 -23.76 -15.84 -9.93
CA THR A 75 -23.49 -16.86 -8.91
C THR A 75 -22.62 -17.98 -9.47
N ALA A 76 -22.93 -18.47 -10.67
CA ALA A 76 -22.13 -19.50 -11.35
C ALA A 76 -20.71 -19.01 -11.67
N ALA A 77 -20.55 -17.77 -12.14
CA ALA A 77 -19.24 -17.19 -12.44
C ALA A 77 -18.40 -17.00 -11.17
N LYS A 78 -19.01 -16.51 -10.09
CA LYS A 78 -18.35 -16.37 -8.78
C LYS A 78 -17.92 -17.73 -8.23
N ALA A 79 -18.76 -18.76 -8.31
CA ALA A 79 -18.41 -20.11 -7.85
C ALA A 79 -17.19 -20.67 -8.60
N ARG A 80 -17.15 -20.52 -9.93
CA ARG A 80 -15.99 -20.92 -10.76
C ARG A 80 -14.69 -20.21 -10.35
N LEU A 81 -14.76 -18.94 -9.94
CA LEU A 81 -13.59 -18.19 -9.48
C LEU A 81 -13.12 -18.58 -8.09
N LEU A 82 -14.03 -19.04 -7.23
CA LEU A 82 -13.72 -19.48 -5.88
C LEU A 82 -13.42 -20.99 -5.79
N GLY A 83 -13.58 -21.73 -6.89
CA GLY A 83 -13.39 -23.18 -6.94
C GLY A 83 -14.48 -23.97 -6.18
N LEU A 84 -15.70 -23.44 -6.14
CA LEU A 84 -16.87 -24.01 -5.46
C LEU A 84 -17.79 -24.79 -6.41
#